data_AF-A0A141RK22-F1
#
_entry.id   AF-A0A141RK22-F1
#
_cell.length_a   1.000
_cell.length_b   1.000
_cell.length_c   1.000
_cell.angle_alpha   90.00
_cell.angle_beta   90.00
_cell.angle_gamma   90.00
#
_symmetry.space_group_name_H-M   'P 1'
#
loop_
_entity.id
_entity.type
_entity.pdbx_description
1 polymer ?
#
loop_
_entity_poly.entity_id
_entity_poly.type
_entity_poly.pdbx_seq_one_letter_code
_entity_poly.pdbx_strand_id
1 'polypeptide(L)'
;VKKDVCEHFPWSRQEIYHLVRVNHIHTFEQLISRYGQGHGCDVCKPLVASVLASCWNEYLLKPAHLPLQDTNDRYFANIQKDGSYSVVPRMAAGEVTPDGLIAIGQIAKRYQLYSKVTGGQRIDLFGARLEQLPAIWRELADAGFETGHAYGKSLRTVKSCVGSTWCRYGVQDSTGLAVRLEHRYKGLRAPHKIKMAVSGCTRECAEAQGKDIGVIATDKGWNLYVCGNGGMKPRHADLFASDLDEATLIRSIDRLLMFYIRTADRLQRTSTWMDNLEGGVTYLRQVVLEDSLGIGEELEQEMARIVDSYQCEWQTTLNDPQRLALFRSFVNSDQPDEAVQRRDLRGQPQPLLTETLPEGELPSRPWQAVCDLDAIPA
;
A
#
# COMPACT_ATOMS: atom_id res chain seq x y z
N VAL A 1 -4.97 -7.15 -29.93
CA VAL A 1 -6.02 -6.73 -28.96
C VAL A 1 -5.70 -5.31 -28.54
N LYS A 2 -6.67 -4.38 -28.60
CA LYS A 2 -6.46 -2.99 -28.15
C LYS A 2 -6.08 -3.00 -26.66
N LYS A 3 -5.02 -2.28 -26.29
CA LYS A 3 -4.54 -2.17 -24.91
C LYS A 3 -4.94 -0.85 -24.24
N ASP A 4 -5.81 -0.09 -24.90
CA ASP A 4 -6.38 1.18 -24.47
C ASP A 4 -6.94 1.05 -23.04
N VAL A 5 -6.62 2.00 -22.17
CA VAL A 5 -7.13 2.00 -20.78
C VAL A 5 -8.64 2.22 -20.75
N CYS A 6 -9.14 3.19 -21.51
CA CYS A 6 -10.57 3.51 -21.68
C CYS A 6 -10.74 4.51 -22.84
N GLU A 7 -11.96 4.99 -23.08
CA GLU A 7 -12.26 6.01 -24.11
C GLU A 7 -11.48 7.34 -23.94
N HIS A 8 -11.03 7.66 -22.73
CA HIS A 8 -10.28 8.89 -22.44
C HIS A 8 -8.80 8.78 -22.83
N PHE A 9 -8.23 7.57 -22.87
CA PHE A 9 -6.82 7.34 -23.13
C PHE A 9 -6.64 6.13 -24.06
N PRO A 10 -6.29 6.35 -25.34
CA PRO A 10 -6.00 5.29 -26.30
C PRO A 10 -4.59 4.70 -26.09
N TRP A 11 -4.18 4.55 -24.84
CA TRP A 11 -2.85 4.11 -24.41
C TRP A 11 -3.00 3.01 -23.37
N SER A 12 -2.04 2.10 -23.34
CA SER A 12 -1.84 1.16 -22.24
C SER A 12 -1.29 1.85 -20.99
N ARG A 13 -1.33 1.15 -19.85
CA ARG A 13 -0.71 1.65 -18.60
C ARG A 13 0.78 1.94 -18.80
N GLN A 14 1.49 1.05 -19.49
CA GLN A 14 2.93 1.18 -19.74
C GLN A 14 3.23 2.42 -20.59
N GLU A 15 2.45 2.67 -21.64
CA GLU A 15 2.59 3.88 -22.45
C GLU A 15 2.28 5.14 -21.65
N ILE A 16 1.24 5.15 -20.81
CA ILE A 16 0.96 6.25 -19.89
C ILE A 16 2.13 6.50 -18.93
N TYR A 17 2.72 5.44 -18.37
CA TYR A 17 3.90 5.56 -17.52
C TYR A 17 5.05 6.26 -18.26
N HIS A 18 5.37 5.83 -19.49
CA HIS A 18 6.40 6.46 -20.30
C HIS A 18 6.08 7.93 -20.61
N LEU A 19 4.85 8.24 -20.99
CA LEU A 19 4.40 9.62 -21.25
C LEU A 19 4.60 10.51 -20.02
N VAL A 20 4.26 10.00 -18.83
CA VAL A 20 4.44 10.71 -17.56
C VAL A 20 5.91 10.99 -17.28
N ARG A 21 6.78 9.97 -17.41
CA ARG A 21 8.22 10.10 -17.12
C ARG A 21 8.93 11.02 -18.10
N VAL A 22 8.75 10.78 -19.41
CA VAL A 22 9.47 11.50 -20.47
C VAL A 22 9.08 12.98 -20.52
N ASN A 23 7.81 13.29 -20.27
CA ASN A 23 7.31 14.66 -20.37
C ASN A 23 7.19 15.37 -19.01
N HIS A 24 7.72 14.77 -17.94
CA HIS A 24 7.67 15.30 -16.57
C HIS A 24 6.26 15.76 -16.16
N ILE A 25 5.27 14.87 -16.32
CA ILE A 25 3.86 15.17 -16.04
C ILE A 25 3.59 14.91 -14.56
N HIS A 26 3.17 15.94 -13.83
CA HIS A 26 2.88 15.86 -12.39
C HIS A 26 1.39 15.81 -12.07
N THR A 27 0.49 16.15 -12.99
CA THR A 27 -0.96 16.18 -12.71
C THR A 27 -1.78 15.43 -13.76
N PHE A 28 -2.97 14.98 -13.37
CA PHE A 28 -3.94 14.38 -14.30
C PHE A 28 -4.33 15.34 -15.41
N GLU A 29 -4.52 16.63 -15.07
CA GLU A 29 -4.86 17.68 -16.03
C GLU A 29 -3.81 17.81 -17.14
N GLN A 30 -2.52 17.83 -16.78
CA GLN A 30 -1.42 17.87 -17.75
C GLN A 30 -1.40 16.63 -18.65
N LEU A 31 -1.74 15.45 -18.11
CA LEU A 31 -1.78 14.21 -18.89
C LEU A 31 -2.95 14.20 -19.87
N ILE A 32 -4.17 14.44 -19.37
CA ILE A 32 -5.38 14.33 -20.18
C ILE A 32 -5.46 15.42 -21.24
N SER A 33 -4.97 16.63 -20.97
CA SER A 33 -4.99 17.71 -21.96
C SER A 33 -4.04 17.48 -23.14
N ARG A 34 -2.96 16.72 -22.93
CA ARG A 34 -1.92 16.46 -23.95
C ARG A 34 -2.10 15.13 -24.67
N TYR A 35 -2.55 14.10 -23.95
CA TYR A 35 -2.51 12.72 -24.43
C TYR A 35 -3.85 11.98 -24.25
N GLY A 36 -4.91 12.67 -23.82
CA GLY A 36 -6.24 12.10 -23.65
C GLY A 36 -7.35 13.04 -24.11
N GLN A 37 -8.58 12.74 -23.67
CA GLN A 37 -9.76 13.54 -23.96
C GLN A 37 -10.80 13.40 -22.84
N GLY A 38 -11.72 14.37 -22.72
CA GLY A 38 -12.80 14.35 -21.73
C GLY A 38 -12.35 14.68 -20.29
N HIS A 39 -13.09 14.19 -19.30
CA HIS A 39 -12.86 14.50 -17.87
C HIS A 39 -12.33 13.30 -17.06
N GLY A 40 -12.14 12.15 -17.71
CA GLY A 40 -11.75 10.89 -17.08
C GLY A 40 -12.88 10.16 -16.37
N CYS A 41 -12.68 8.88 -16.10
CA CYS A 41 -13.62 7.98 -15.43
C CYS A 41 -12.98 7.26 -14.22
N ASP A 42 -13.76 6.40 -13.60
CA ASP A 42 -13.39 5.49 -12.50
C ASP A 42 -12.30 4.47 -12.88
N VAL A 43 -12.01 4.29 -14.17
CA VAL A 43 -10.91 3.43 -14.65
C VAL A 43 -9.59 4.20 -14.77
N CYS A 44 -9.59 5.33 -15.47
CA CYS A 44 -8.34 6.04 -15.77
C CYS A 44 -7.85 6.92 -14.64
N LYS A 45 -8.74 7.53 -13.83
CA LYS A 45 -8.31 8.39 -12.72
C LYS A 45 -7.47 7.64 -11.69
N PRO A 46 -7.91 6.48 -11.15
CA PRO A 46 -7.08 5.73 -10.20
C PRO A 46 -5.82 5.13 -10.84
N LEU A 47 -5.88 4.77 -12.13
CA LEU A 47 -4.69 4.31 -12.86
C LEU A 47 -3.64 5.42 -12.94
N VAL A 48 -4.03 6.63 -13.33
CA VAL A 48 -3.12 7.75 -13.45
C VAL A 48 -2.62 8.19 -12.07
N ALA A 49 -3.48 8.18 -11.04
CA ALA A 49 -3.05 8.38 -9.65
C ALA A 49 -1.93 7.43 -9.25
N SER A 50 -2.12 6.13 -9.52
CA SER A 50 -1.11 5.10 -9.26
C SER A 50 0.18 5.36 -10.02
N VAL A 51 0.12 5.75 -11.30
CA VAL A 51 1.30 6.08 -12.12
C VAL A 51 2.03 7.30 -11.55
N LEU A 52 1.33 8.40 -11.30
CA LEU A 52 1.91 9.63 -10.74
C LEU A 52 2.57 9.37 -9.39
N ALA A 53 1.91 8.65 -8.50
CA ALA A 53 2.47 8.31 -7.20
C ALA A 53 3.68 7.38 -7.30
N SER A 54 3.70 6.47 -8.29
CA SER A 54 4.87 5.60 -8.54
C SER A 54 6.06 6.33 -9.17
N CYS A 55 5.81 7.44 -9.87
CA CYS A 55 6.86 8.25 -10.50
C CYS A 55 7.43 9.31 -9.55
N TRP A 56 6.57 9.95 -8.76
CA TRP A 56 6.89 11.19 -8.04
C TRP A 56 6.69 11.12 -6.53
N ASN A 57 6.01 10.08 -6.02
CA ASN A 57 5.73 9.87 -4.59
C ASN A 57 5.14 11.10 -3.87
N GLU A 58 4.35 11.90 -4.59
CA GLU A 58 3.73 13.07 -4.00
C GLU A 58 2.58 12.69 -3.06
N TYR A 59 2.33 13.55 -2.08
CA TYR A 59 1.24 13.37 -1.13
C TYR A 59 -0.15 13.33 -1.82
N LEU A 60 -0.90 12.25 -1.59
CA LEU A 60 -2.12 11.91 -2.32
C LEU A 60 -3.29 12.87 -2.10
N LEU A 61 -3.36 13.57 -0.95
CA LEU A 61 -4.44 14.53 -0.68
C LEU A 61 -4.08 15.97 -1.08
N LYS A 62 -3.05 16.18 -1.90
CA LYS A 62 -2.91 17.47 -2.61
C LYS A 62 -4.13 17.68 -3.52
N PRO A 63 -4.61 18.93 -3.73
CA PRO A 63 -5.78 19.19 -4.57
C PRO A 63 -5.69 18.60 -5.99
N ALA A 64 -4.49 18.54 -6.58
CA ALA A 64 -4.28 17.96 -7.90
C ALA A 64 -4.41 16.41 -7.95
N HIS A 65 -4.25 15.74 -6.81
CA HIS A 65 -4.21 14.27 -6.71
C HIS A 65 -5.47 13.70 -6.05
N LEU A 66 -6.09 14.43 -5.13
CA LEU A 66 -7.24 13.99 -4.34
C LEU A 66 -8.43 13.50 -5.19
N PRO A 67 -8.84 14.19 -6.28
CA PRO A 67 -9.98 13.75 -7.10
C PRO A 67 -9.73 12.44 -7.86
N LEU A 68 -8.50 11.94 -7.85
CA LEU A 68 -8.09 10.72 -8.54
C LEU A 68 -8.12 9.48 -7.64
N GLN A 69 -8.16 9.68 -6.31
CA GLN A 69 -8.03 8.61 -5.35
C GLN A 69 -9.33 7.81 -5.20
N ASP A 70 -9.19 6.49 -5.08
CA ASP A 70 -10.28 5.67 -4.59
C ASP A 70 -10.51 5.90 -3.09
N THR A 71 -11.59 5.33 -2.54
CA THR A 71 -11.95 5.50 -1.13
C THR A 71 -10.83 5.15 -0.16
N ASN A 72 -10.05 4.12 -0.47
CA ASN A 72 -9.03 3.61 0.44
C ASN A 72 -7.82 4.55 0.51
N ASP A 73 -7.39 5.05 -0.65
CA ASP A 73 -6.30 6.01 -0.75
C ASP A 73 -6.72 7.44 -0.37
N ARG A 74 -8.01 7.79 -0.52
CA ARG A 74 -8.57 9.07 -0.04
C ARG A 74 -8.56 9.21 1.48
N TYR A 75 -8.81 8.12 2.19
CA TYR A 75 -8.90 8.12 3.65
C TYR A 75 -7.74 7.43 4.34
N PHE A 76 -6.72 7.01 3.59
CA PHE A 76 -5.56 6.28 4.10
C PHE A 76 -5.95 5.14 5.07
N ALA A 77 -7.01 4.41 4.72
CA ALA A 77 -7.60 3.34 5.52
C ALA A 77 -8.47 2.44 4.62
N ASN A 78 -8.60 1.15 4.94
CA ASN A 78 -9.48 0.28 4.14
C ASN A 78 -10.92 0.45 4.58
N ILE A 79 -11.83 0.76 3.65
CA ILE A 79 -13.27 0.71 3.91
C ILE A 79 -13.74 -0.74 4.14
N GLN A 80 -14.63 -0.93 5.10
CA GLN A 80 -15.24 -2.19 5.50
C GLN A 80 -16.68 -2.29 5.03
N LYS A 81 -17.29 -3.46 5.17
CA LYS A 81 -18.66 -3.75 4.69
C LYS A 81 -19.74 -2.88 5.32
N ASP A 82 -19.50 -2.38 6.53
CA ASP A 82 -20.41 -1.54 7.31
C ASP A 82 -20.08 -0.04 7.18
N GLY A 83 -19.24 0.35 6.23
CA GLY A 83 -18.80 1.75 6.05
C GLY A 83 -17.72 2.21 7.03
N SER A 84 -17.35 1.37 8.01
CA SER A 84 -16.21 1.65 8.90
C SER A 84 -14.86 1.43 8.21
N TYR A 85 -13.78 1.73 8.91
CA TYR A 85 -12.42 1.68 8.38
C TYR A 85 -11.52 0.78 9.23
N SER A 86 -10.46 0.24 8.60
CA SER A 86 -9.38 -0.43 9.31
C SER A 86 -8.13 0.43 9.44
N VAL A 87 -7.50 0.34 10.62
CA VAL A 87 -6.27 1.02 11.01
C VAL A 87 -5.21 -0.05 11.25
N VAL A 88 -4.08 0.06 10.57
CA VAL A 88 -2.99 -0.92 10.65
C VAL A 88 -1.68 -0.18 10.83
N PRO A 89 -1.19 -0.02 12.08
CA PRO A 89 0.12 0.57 12.33
C PRO A 89 1.22 -0.31 11.73
N ARG A 90 2.31 0.34 11.32
CA ARG A 90 3.52 -0.35 10.85
C ARG A 90 4.22 -1.03 12.01
N MET A 91 4.53 -2.31 11.85
CA MET A 91 5.36 -3.10 12.76
C MET A 91 6.42 -3.77 11.88
N ALA A 92 7.56 -3.09 11.70
CA ALA A 92 8.58 -3.53 10.76
C ALA A 92 9.12 -4.91 11.18
N ALA A 93 9.21 -5.83 10.22
CA ALA A 93 9.61 -7.23 10.48
C ALA A 93 8.76 -7.97 11.54
N GLY A 94 7.62 -7.41 11.95
CA GLY A 94 6.78 -7.92 13.03
C GLY A 94 7.22 -7.53 14.44
N GLU A 95 8.18 -6.62 14.59
CA GLU A 95 8.67 -6.17 15.89
C GLU A 95 7.77 -5.09 16.50
N VAL A 96 7.62 -5.16 17.83
CA VAL A 96 6.85 -4.20 18.62
C VAL A 96 7.33 -4.21 20.06
N THR A 97 7.45 -3.03 20.66
CA THR A 97 7.85 -2.89 22.07
C THR A 97 6.68 -3.24 23.00
N PRO A 98 6.93 -3.60 24.27
CA PRO A 98 5.86 -3.77 25.25
C PRO A 98 4.97 -2.52 25.38
N ASP A 99 5.55 -1.32 25.40
CA ASP A 99 4.80 -0.07 25.47
C ASP A 99 3.95 0.16 24.21
N GLY A 100 4.49 -0.15 23.02
CA GLY A 100 3.75 -0.09 21.77
C GLY A 100 2.57 -1.07 21.74
N LEU A 101 2.75 -2.30 22.25
CA LEU A 101 1.67 -3.27 22.40
C LEU A 101 0.58 -2.77 23.36
N ILE A 102 0.97 -2.18 24.49
CA ILE A 102 0.04 -1.58 25.45
C ILE A 102 -0.73 -0.42 24.81
N ALA A 103 -0.05 0.47 24.08
CA ALA A 103 -0.66 1.59 23.38
C ALA A 103 -1.71 1.11 22.37
N ILE A 104 -1.38 0.13 21.52
CA ILE A 104 -2.33 -0.48 20.58
C ILE A 104 -3.54 -1.04 21.33
N GLY A 105 -3.34 -1.76 22.43
CA GLY A 105 -4.43 -2.32 23.23
C GLY A 105 -5.33 -1.26 23.87
N GLN A 106 -4.75 -0.16 24.36
CA GLN A 106 -5.49 0.97 24.92
C GLN A 106 -6.32 1.69 23.87
N ILE A 107 -5.74 1.95 22.69
CA ILE A 107 -6.43 2.56 21.55
C ILE A 107 -7.58 1.65 21.08
N ALA A 108 -7.32 0.35 20.89
CA ALA A 108 -8.34 -0.61 20.51
C ALA A 108 -9.52 -0.62 21.50
N LYS A 109 -9.23 -0.59 22.80
CA LYS A 109 -10.25 -0.53 23.86
C LYS A 109 -11.02 0.80 23.84
N ARG A 110 -10.34 1.94 23.71
CA ARG A 110 -10.93 3.29 23.71
C ARG A 110 -11.94 3.45 22.56
N TYR A 111 -11.57 3.00 21.37
CA TYR A 111 -12.38 3.17 20.16
C TYR A 111 -13.25 1.94 19.83
N GLN A 112 -13.27 0.93 20.70
CA GLN A 112 -14.04 -0.31 20.52
C GLN A 112 -13.74 -0.98 19.17
N LEU A 113 -12.45 -1.20 18.90
CA LEU A 113 -11.95 -1.74 17.63
C LEU A 113 -11.74 -3.26 17.74
N TYR A 114 -12.25 -3.99 16.75
CA TYR A 114 -11.93 -5.40 16.58
C TYR A 114 -10.45 -5.55 16.24
N SER A 115 -9.74 -6.42 16.94
CA SER A 115 -8.28 -6.56 16.84
C SER A 115 -7.90 -7.96 16.34
N LYS A 116 -7.04 -8.02 15.32
CA LYS A 116 -6.60 -9.28 14.71
C LYS A 116 -5.12 -9.28 14.35
N VAL A 117 -4.39 -10.27 14.85
CA VAL A 117 -3.02 -10.55 14.36
C VAL A 117 -3.09 -11.13 12.96
N THR A 118 -2.32 -10.57 12.04
CA THR A 118 -2.32 -10.92 10.62
C THR A 118 -1.17 -11.85 10.25
N GLY A 119 -1.31 -12.54 9.10
CA GLY A 119 -0.23 -13.34 8.54
C GLY A 119 0.99 -12.53 8.08
N GLY A 120 0.90 -11.20 8.06
CA GLY A 120 2.01 -10.28 7.79
C GLY A 120 2.73 -9.79 9.04
N GLN A 121 2.49 -10.43 10.20
CA GLN A 121 3.05 -10.08 11.51
C GLN A 121 2.67 -8.67 11.98
N ARG A 122 1.40 -8.29 11.78
CA ARG A 122 0.87 -7.01 12.24
C ARG A 122 -0.42 -7.18 13.02
N ILE A 123 -0.85 -6.13 13.72
CA ILE A 123 -2.16 -6.04 14.35
C ILE A 123 -3.04 -5.14 13.49
N ASP A 124 -4.13 -5.70 12.97
CA ASP A 124 -5.16 -4.93 12.29
C ASP A 124 -6.26 -4.56 13.29
N LEU A 125 -6.65 -3.29 13.29
CA LEU A 125 -7.75 -2.74 14.08
C LEU A 125 -8.91 -2.38 13.13
N PHE A 126 -10.12 -2.87 13.39
CA PHE A 126 -11.28 -2.67 12.53
C PHE A 126 -12.42 -1.99 13.27
N GLY A 127 -13.26 -1.27 12.52
CA GLY A 127 -14.38 -0.53 13.10
C GLY A 127 -14.00 0.90 13.48
N ALA A 128 -12.99 1.51 12.88
CA ALA A 128 -12.81 2.96 13.07
C ALA A 128 -13.87 3.70 12.24
N ARG A 129 -14.59 4.66 12.82
CA ARG A 129 -15.44 5.56 12.03
C ARG A 129 -14.56 6.61 11.35
N LEU A 130 -15.05 7.22 10.27
CA LEU A 130 -14.29 8.16 9.47
C LEU A 130 -13.70 9.29 10.32
N GLU A 131 -14.54 9.90 11.17
CA GLU A 131 -14.14 11.02 12.03
C GLU A 131 -13.21 10.64 13.18
N GLN A 132 -13.09 9.35 13.49
CA GLN A 132 -12.17 8.85 14.51
C GLN A 132 -10.75 8.67 13.98
N LEU A 133 -10.58 8.52 12.65
CA LEU A 133 -9.28 8.18 12.06
C LEU A 133 -8.17 9.17 12.48
N PRO A 134 -8.35 10.51 12.42
CA PRO A 134 -7.30 11.44 12.84
C PRO A 134 -6.92 11.33 14.33
N ALA A 135 -7.89 11.06 15.21
CA ALA A 135 -7.61 10.92 16.64
C ALA A 135 -6.84 9.62 16.92
N ILE A 136 -7.27 8.51 16.31
CA ILE A 136 -6.60 7.20 16.41
C ILE A 136 -5.15 7.31 15.91
N TRP A 137 -4.94 7.91 14.73
CA TRP A 137 -3.59 8.04 14.17
C TRP A 137 -2.69 8.98 14.94
N ARG A 138 -3.24 9.96 15.65
CA ARG A 138 -2.47 10.81 16.57
C ARG A 138 -1.96 10.02 17.77
N GLU A 139 -2.85 9.26 18.43
CA GLU A 139 -2.43 8.39 19.54
C GLU A 139 -1.41 7.34 19.09
N LEU A 140 -1.55 6.79 17.87
CA LEU A 140 -0.56 5.87 17.31
C LEU A 140 0.78 6.55 17.00
N ALA A 141 0.76 7.77 16.44
CA ALA A 141 1.97 8.53 16.15
C ALA A 141 2.71 8.93 17.44
N ASP A 142 1.98 9.35 18.48
CA ASP A 142 2.52 9.65 19.81
C ASP A 142 3.18 8.42 20.45
N ALA A 143 2.67 7.21 20.13
CA ALA A 143 3.27 5.94 20.52
C ALA A 143 4.40 5.45 19.58
N GLY A 144 4.79 6.26 18.57
CA GLY A 144 5.91 5.98 17.66
C GLY A 144 5.56 5.15 16.43
N PHE A 145 4.28 4.94 16.11
CA PHE A 145 3.86 4.18 14.94
C PHE A 145 3.71 5.04 13.68
N GLU A 146 4.15 4.48 12.54
CA GLU A 146 3.85 4.99 11.20
C GLU A 146 2.68 4.21 10.56
N THR A 147 2.16 4.72 9.45
CA THR A 147 1.18 3.96 8.66
C THR A 147 1.78 2.70 8.03
N GLY A 148 1.06 1.59 8.18
CA GLY A 148 1.39 0.31 7.54
C GLY A 148 1.03 0.25 6.05
N HIS A 149 0.37 1.28 5.49
CA HIS A 149 -0.18 1.31 4.12
C HIS A 149 -1.00 0.06 3.76
N ALA A 150 -1.75 -0.49 4.73
CA ALA A 150 -2.60 -1.65 4.50
C ALA A 150 -3.77 -1.38 3.53
N TYR A 151 -3.99 -0.13 3.13
CA TYR A 151 -5.01 0.30 2.17
C TYR A 151 -4.48 0.37 0.73
N GLY A 152 -3.27 0.88 0.54
CA GLY A 152 -2.72 1.21 -0.76
C GLY A 152 -2.33 0.01 -1.63
N LYS A 153 -2.20 0.26 -2.95
CA LYS A 153 -1.42 -0.61 -3.85
C LYS A 153 0.05 -0.26 -3.71
N SER A 154 0.66 -0.74 -2.63
CA SER A 154 2.02 -0.42 -2.20
C SER A 154 2.71 -1.62 -1.56
N LEU A 155 3.96 -1.44 -1.08
CA LEU A 155 4.55 -2.40 -0.15
C LEU A 155 3.65 -2.53 1.09
N ARG A 156 3.16 -3.75 1.32
CA ARG A 156 2.29 -4.06 2.46
C ARG A 156 3.07 -4.45 3.69
N THR A 157 3.97 -5.42 3.62
CA THR A 157 4.71 -5.95 4.78
C THR A 157 5.98 -6.64 4.31
N VAL A 158 7.01 -6.65 5.16
CA VAL A 158 8.17 -7.53 5.06
C VAL A 158 8.13 -8.50 6.24
N LYS A 159 7.63 -9.71 6.00
CA LYS A 159 7.54 -10.74 7.05
C LYS A 159 8.93 -11.31 7.35
N SER A 160 9.29 -11.49 8.62
CA SER A 160 10.58 -12.08 9.00
C SER A 160 10.40 -13.30 9.90
N CYS A 161 11.41 -14.16 9.98
CA CYS A 161 11.57 -14.99 11.19
C CYS A 161 12.59 -14.34 12.12
N VAL A 162 12.70 -14.84 13.35
CA VAL A 162 13.60 -14.29 14.38
C VAL A 162 15.11 -14.48 14.09
N GLY A 163 15.46 -15.06 12.94
CA GLY A 163 16.83 -15.13 12.43
C GLY A 163 17.85 -15.78 13.36
N SER A 164 19.13 -15.49 13.13
CA SER A 164 20.24 -15.86 14.03
C SER A 164 20.21 -15.11 15.36
N THR A 165 19.38 -14.07 15.49
CA THR A 165 19.19 -13.31 16.73
C THR A 165 18.64 -14.19 17.86
N TRP A 166 17.69 -15.09 17.54
CA TRP A 166 17.06 -15.96 18.55
C TRP A 166 16.96 -17.43 18.18
N CYS A 167 16.85 -17.76 16.89
CA CYS A 167 16.64 -19.14 16.48
C CYS A 167 17.96 -19.90 16.44
N ARG A 168 18.03 -21.07 17.09
CA ARG A 168 19.19 -21.97 17.03
C ARG A 168 19.59 -22.44 15.62
N TYR A 169 18.69 -22.29 14.64
CA TYR A 169 18.90 -22.64 13.24
C TYR A 169 19.09 -21.42 12.34
N GLY A 170 19.01 -20.21 12.90
CA GLY A 170 19.21 -18.99 12.14
C GLY A 170 20.65 -18.91 11.65
N VAL A 171 20.82 -18.76 10.33
CA VAL A 171 22.12 -18.62 9.67
C VAL A 171 22.52 -17.15 9.64
N GLN A 172 21.58 -16.25 9.31
CA GLN A 172 21.79 -14.81 9.30
C GLN A 172 20.65 -14.03 9.98
N ASP A 173 20.88 -12.74 10.22
CA ASP A 173 19.93 -11.82 10.81
C ASP A 173 18.84 -11.43 9.80
N SER A 174 17.81 -12.27 9.70
CA SER A 174 16.65 -11.98 8.86
C SER A 174 15.78 -10.83 9.37
N THR A 175 15.78 -10.58 10.68
CA THR A 175 14.96 -9.52 11.27
C THR A 175 15.53 -8.16 10.89
N GLY A 176 16.83 -7.94 11.10
CA GLY A 176 17.51 -6.70 10.72
C GLY A 176 17.42 -6.40 9.23
N LEU A 177 17.59 -7.42 8.37
CA LEU A 177 17.40 -7.24 6.92
C LEU A 177 15.94 -6.93 6.56
N ALA A 178 14.97 -7.61 7.17
CA ALA A 178 13.55 -7.32 6.92
C ALA A 178 13.17 -5.89 7.32
N VAL A 179 13.66 -5.40 8.47
CA VAL A 179 13.48 -4.01 8.90
C VAL A 179 14.06 -3.05 7.87
N ARG A 180 15.28 -3.31 7.39
CA ARG A 180 15.95 -2.48 6.37
C ARG A 180 15.17 -2.42 5.07
N LEU A 181 14.71 -3.56 4.55
CA LEU A 181 13.88 -3.61 3.34
C LEU A 181 12.53 -2.90 3.56
N GLU A 182 11.91 -3.08 4.72
CA GLU A 182 10.63 -2.44 5.01
C GLU A 182 10.74 -0.91 5.08
N HIS A 183 11.81 -0.39 5.68
CA HIS A 183 12.10 1.04 5.73
C HIS A 183 12.57 1.62 4.40
N ARG A 184 13.28 0.83 3.57
CA ARG A 184 13.65 1.28 2.23
C ARG A 184 12.43 1.43 1.33
N TYR A 185 11.56 0.43 1.29
CA TYR A 185 10.46 0.39 0.32
C TYR A 185 9.12 0.89 0.89
N LYS A 186 9.10 1.49 2.09
CA LYS A 186 7.88 2.10 2.62
C LYS A 186 7.45 3.26 1.73
N GLY A 187 6.15 3.36 1.47
CA GLY A 187 5.59 4.36 0.57
C GLY A 187 5.68 4.02 -0.91
N LEU A 188 6.43 2.98 -1.31
CA LEU A 188 6.50 2.57 -2.72
C LEU A 188 5.12 2.18 -3.24
N ARG A 189 4.58 2.99 -4.16
CA ARG A 189 3.34 2.73 -4.89
C ARG A 189 3.63 1.89 -6.13
N ALA A 190 2.69 1.03 -6.49
CA ALA A 190 2.87 0.03 -7.54
C ALA A 190 1.54 -0.32 -8.23
N PRO A 191 1.58 -0.94 -9.44
CA PRO A 191 0.37 -1.37 -10.13
C PRO A 191 -0.52 -2.27 -9.26
N HIS A 192 0.07 -3.04 -8.36
CA HIS A 192 -0.64 -3.78 -7.32
C HIS A 192 0.16 -3.83 -6.01
N LYS A 193 -0.47 -4.28 -4.92
CA LYS A 193 0.17 -4.53 -3.62
C LYS A 193 1.35 -5.51 -3.74
N ILE A 194 2.44 -5.20 -3.05
CA ILE A 194 3.68 -5.99 -2.97
C ILE A 194 3.83 -6.54 -1.55
N LYS A 195 4.25 -7.78 -1.42
CA LYS A 195 4.66 -8.39 -0.14
C LYS A 195 6.09 -8.86 -0.26
N MET A 196 6.85 -8.72 0.82
CA MET A 196 8.18 -9.30 0.91
C MET A 196 8.31 -10.19 2.14
N ALA A 197 9.33 -11.03 2.17
CA ALA A 197 9.71 -11.72 3.38
C ALA A 197 11.19 -12.13 3.38
N VAL A 198 11.76 -12.21 4.59
CA VAL A 198 13.15 -12.59 4.82
C VAL A 198 13.20 -13.77 5.80
N SER A 199 13.76 -14.90 5.37
CA SER A 199 13.99 -16.07 6.21
C SER A 199 15.46 -16.20 6.54
N GLY A 200 15.79 -16.34 7.82
CA GLY A 200 17.17 -16.49 8.28
C GLY A 200 17.78 -17.88 8.04
N CYS A 201 17.04 -18.81 7.43
CA CYS A 201 17.55 -20.11 6.96
C CYS A 201 16.53 -20.78 6.00
N THR A 202 16.92 -21.92 5.43
CA THR A 202 16.11 -22.72 4.49
C THR A 202 14.86 -23.37 5.09
N ARG A 203 14.66 -23.30 6.42
CA ARG A 203 13.40 -23.70 7.07
C ARG A 203 12.24 -22.76 6.76
N GLU A 204 12.55 -21.57 6.22
CA GLU A 204 11.58 -20.74 5.51
C GLU A 204 10.38 -20.28 6.35
N CYS A 205 10.55 -20.09 7.67
CA CYS A 205 9.44 -19.73 8.56
C CYS A 205 8.73 -18.40 8.19
N ALA A 206 9.35 -17.55 7.37
CA ALA A 206 8.75 -16.31 6.88
C ALA A 206 7.87 -16.48 5.62
N GLU A 207 7.80 -17.68 5.02
CA GLU A 207 7.09 -17.93 3.76
C GLU A 207 7.60 -17.03 2.61
N ALA A 208 8.92 -16.80 2.56
CA ALA A 208 9.64 -16.04 1.55
C ALA A 208 9.31 -16.45 0.11
N GLN A 209 9.24 -17.75 -0.20
CA GLN A 209 8.92 -18.23 -1.54
C GLN A 209 7.45 -17.98 -1.91
N GLY A 210 6.59 -17.60 -0.96
CA GLY A 210 5.20 -17.23 -1.23
C GLY A 210 4.98 -15.73 -1.47
N LYS A 211 6.03 -14.91 -1.47
CA LYS A 211 5.93 -13.43 -1.57
C LYS A 211 6.43 -12.92 -2.93
N ASP A 212 6.04 -11.68 -3.26
CA ASP A 212 6.48 -11.02 -4.49
C ASP A 212 8.02 -10.89 -4.51
N ILE A 213 8.64 -10.63 -3.35
CA ILE A 213 10.10 -10.69 -3.10
C ILE A 213 10.38 -11.58 -1.88
N GLY A 214 11.08 -12.68 -2.08
CA GLY A 214 11.51 -13.58 -1.02
C GLY A 214 13.02 -13.53 -0.86
N VAL A 215 13.51 -13.47 0.37
CA VAL A 215 14.95 -13.52 0.67
C VAL A 215 15.20 -14.65 1.66
N ILE A 216 16.15 -15.53 1.36
CA ILE A 216 16.50 -16.66 2.22
C ILE A 216 18.01 -16.68 2.44
N ALA A 217 18.42 -16.70 3.72
CA ALA A 217 19.82 -16.74 4.09
C ALA A 217 20.49 -18.05 3.68
N THR A 218 21.73 -17.92 3.21
CA THR A 218 22.71 -19.02 3.07
C THR A 218 23.92 -18.75 3.96
N ASP A 219 24.86 -19.68 4.00
CA ASP A 219 26.16 -19.48 4.67
C ASP A 219 27.07 -18.47 3.92
N LYS A 220 26.76 -18.18 2.65
CA LYS A 220 27.56 -17.30 1.77
C LYS A 220 26.93 -15.94 1.50
N GLY A 221 25.63 -15.77 1.74
CA GLY A 221 24.90 -14.54 1.43
C GLY A 221 23.39 -14.76 1.45
N TRP A 222 22.69 -14.19 0.47
CA TRP A 222 21.24 -14.24 0.38
C TRP A 222 20.77 -14.76 -0.97
N ASN A 223 19.91 -15.77 -0.95
CA ASN A 223 19.16 -16.18 -2.13
C ASN A 223 17.95 -15.26 -2.30
N LEU A 224 17.84 -14.64 -3.47
CA LEU A 224 16.72 -13.81 -3.86
C LEU A 224 15.72 -14.64 -4.68
N TYR A 225 14.46 -14.64 -4.28
CA TYR A 225 13.33 -15.26 -4.97
C TYR A 225 12.34 -14.18 -5.39
N VAL A 226 11.74 -14.31 -6.58
CA VAL A 226 10.89 -13.24 -7.14
C VAL A 226 9.56 -13.76 -7.69
N CYS A 227 8.57 -12.88 -7.74
CA CYS A 227 7.28 -13.08 -8.38
C CYS A 227 6.43 -14.22 -7.78
N GLY A 228 6.58 -14.51 -6.49
CA GLY A 228 5.65 -15.36 -5.75
C GLY A 228 4.32 -14.67 -5.46
N ASN A 229 3.30 -15.44 -5.10
CA ASN A 229 1.97 -14.90 -4.84
C ASN A 229 1.21 -15.68 -3.77
N GLY A 230 0.94 -15.04 -2.64
CA GLY A 230 -0.14 -15.45 -1.73
C GLY A 230 -1.48 -14.82 -2.14
N GLY A 231 -2.46 -15.64 -2.56
CA GLY A 231 -3.78 -15.17 -2.98
C GLY A 231 -4.62 -16.26 -3.65
N MET A 232 -5.58 -15.85 -4.51
CA MET A 232 -6.53 -16.77 -5.17
C MET A 232 -5.86 -17.87 -6.01
N LYS A 233 -4.73 -17.53 -6.67
CA LYS A 233 -3.88 -18.47 -7.40
C LYS A 233 -2.50 -18.46 -6.75
N PRO A 234 -2.26 -19.31 -5.73
CA PRO A 234 -0.95 -19.41 -5.10
C PRO A 234 0.13 -19.77 -6.12
N ARG A 235 1.29 -19.13 -6.01
CA ARG A 235 2.45 -19.36 -6.88
C ARG A 235 3.71 -19.24 -6.04
N HIS A 236 4.61 -20.21 -6.11
CA HIS A 236 5.93 -20.06 -5.54
C HIS A 236 6.79 -19.14 -6.40
N ALA A 237 7.59 -18.32 -5.73
CA ALA A 237 8.59 -17.46 -6.33
C ALA A 237 9.72 -18.28 -6.97
N ASP A 238 10.30 -17.76 -8.02
CA ASP A 238 11.44 -18.39 -8.70
C ASP A 238 12.74 -17.91 -8.08
N LEU A 239 13.69 -18.83 -7.88
CA LEU A 239 15.05 -18.47 -7.45
C LEU A 239 15.67 -17.56 -8.51
N PHE A 240 15.90 -16.30 -8.17
CA PHE A 240 16.37 -15.28 -9.08
C PHE A 240 17.89 -15.21 -9.14
N ALA A 241 18.53 -15.18 -7.97
CA ALA A 241 19.98 -15.20 -7.81
C ALA A 241 20.34 -15.81 -6.44
N SER A 242 21.53 -16.37 -6.33
CA SER A 242 21.99 -17.05 -5.13
C SER A 242 23.17 -16.33 -4.50
N ASP A 243 23.34 -16.50 -3.19
CA ASP A 243 24.53 -16.07 -2.43
C ASP A 243 24.91 -14.59 -2.63
N LEU A 244 23.91 -13.72 -2.77
CA LEU A 244 24.13 -12.28 -2.93
C LEU A 244 24.63 -11.64 -1.64
N ASP A 245 25.58 -10.72 -1.76
CA ASP A 245 25.82 -9.73 -0.70
C ASP A 245 24.63 -8.76 -0.60
N GLU A 246 24.52 -8.06 0.53
CA GLU A 246 23.36 -7.22 0.82
C GLU A 246 23.20 -6.03 -0.13
N ALA A 247 24.31 -5.43 -0.58
CA ALA A 247 24.27 -4.29 -1.50
C ALA A 247 23.78 -4.72 -2.89
N THR A 248 24.30 -5.85 -3.38
CA THR A 248 23.85 -6.44 -4.65
C THR A 248 22.39 -6.92 -4.55
N LEU A 249 21.97 -7.47 -3.41
CA LEU A 249 20.59 -7.85 -3.14
C LEU A 249 19.64 -6.64 -3.27
N ILE A 250 19.93 -5.55 -2.54
CA ILE A 250 19.10 -4.33 -2.56
C ILE A 250 19.04 -3.74 -3.97
N ARG A 251 20.19 -3.62 -4.66
CA ARG A 251 20.25 -3.12 -6.04
C ARG A 251 19.39 -3.97 -7.00
N SER A 252 19.42 -5.28 -6.84
CA SER A 252 18.60 -6.20 -7.66
C SER A 252 17.11 -6.03 -7.39
N ILE A 253 16.72 -5.83 -6.13
CA ILE A 253 15.31 -5.59 -5.74
C ILE A 253 14.85 -4.22 -6.28
N ASP A 254 15.67 -3.17 -6.16
CA ASP A 254 15.36 -1.83 -6.67
C ASP A 254 15.02 -1.87 -8.16
N ARG A 255 15.94 -2.44 -8.96
CA ARG A 255 15.80 -2.58 -10.41
C ARG A 255 14.57 -3.40 -10.77
N LEU A 256 14.34 -4.54 -10.10
CA LEU A 256 13.20 -5.40 -10.40
C LEU A 256 11.87 -4.70 -10.10
N LEU A 257 11.75 -4.03 -8.95
CA LEU A 257 10.53 -3.32 -8.57
C LEU A 257 10.24 -2.14 -9.50
N MET A 258 11.26 -1.36 -9.87
CA MET A 258 11.09 -0.26 -10.82
C MET A 258 10.74 -0.76 -12.22
N PHE A 259 11.37 -1.86 -12.68
CA PHE A 259 11.04 -2.46 -13.96
C PHE A 259 9.61 -3.02 -13.99
N TYR A 260 9.16 -3.66 -12.90
CA TYR A 260 7.76 -4.08 -12.72
C TYR A 260 6.81 -2.89 -12.75
N ILE A 261 7.09 -1.83 -11.99
CA ILE A 261 6.27 -0.62 -11.93
C ILE A 261 6.16 0.05 -13.30
N ARG A 262 7.25 0.07 -14.08
CA ARG A 262 7.33 0.64 -15.42
C ARG A 262 6.52 -0.15 -16.44
N THR A 263 6.57 -1.49 -16.38
CA THR A 263 6.11 -2.34 -17.49
C THR A 263 4.80 -3.09 -17.23
N ALA A 264 4.37 -3.25 -15.98
CA ALA A 264 3.17 -4.02 -15.67
C ALA A 264 1.86 -3.34 -16.08
N ASP A 265 0.85 -4.16 -16.36
CA ASP A 265 -0.50 -3.72 -16.66
C ASP A 265 -1.27 -3.28 -15.39
N ARG A 266 -2.44 -2.67 -15.62
CA ARG A 266 -3.34 -2.19 -14.56
C ARG A 266 -3.71 -3.32 -13.59
N LEU A 267 -3.47 -3.11 -12.30
CA LEU A 267 -3.80 -4.06 -11.23
C LEU A 267 -3.14 -5.45 -11.39
N GLN A 268 -2.06 -5.55 -12.16
CA GLN A 268 -1.37 -6.82 -12.41
C GLN A 268 -0.44 -7.16 -11.25
N ARG A 269 -0.47 -8.41 -10.78
CA ARG A 269 0.50 -8.93 -9.78
C ARG A 269 1.84 -9.22 -10.43
N THR A 270 2.93 -9.14 -9.66
CA THR A 270 4.29 -9.51 -10.09
C THR A 270 4.34 -10.91 -10.73
N SER A 271 3.64 -11.88 -10.13
CA SER A 271 3.51 -13.25 -10.67
C SER A 271 2.98 -13.27 -12.10
N THR A 272 1.82 -12.66 -12.33
CA THR A 272 1.15 -12.66 -13.64
C THR A 272 1.87 -11.75 -14.63
N TRP A 273 2.54 -10.70 -14.14
CA TRP A 273 3.41 -9.86 -14.95
C TRP A 273 4.57 -10.67 -15.51
N MET A 274 5.31 -11.39 -14.66
CA MET A 274 6.43 -12.21 -15.11
C MET A 274 5.98 -13.36 -16.02
N ASP A 275 4.86 -14.03 -15.71
CA ASP A 275 4.32 -15.12 -16.55
C ASP A 275 3.94 -14.61 -17.97
N ASN A 276 3.62 -13.32 -18.12
CA ASN A 276 3.30 -12.69 -19.40
C ASN A 276 4.52 -12.11 -20.15
N LEU A 277 5.69 -12.04 -19.50
CA LEU A 277 6.92 -11.59 -20.17
C LEU A 277 7.48 -12.71 -21.04
N GLU A 278 7.80 -12.38 -22.29
CA GLU A 278 8.52 -13.30 -23.17
C GLU A 278 9.89 -13.63 -22.55
N GLY A 279 10.17 -14.93 -22.36
CA GLY A 279 11.37 -15.41 -21.65
C GLY A 279 11.27 -15.42 -20.12
N GLY A 280 10.17 -14.91 -19.54
CA GLY A 280 9.85 -15.00 -18.10
C GLY A 280 11.00 -14.59 -17.18
N VAL A 281 11.32 -15.43 -16.19
CA VAL A 281 12.40 -15.16 -15.22
C VAL A 281 13.78 -15.04 -15.88
N THR A 282 14.03 -15.75 -16.99
CA THR A 282 15.32 -15.69 -17.70
C THR A 282 15.53 -14.31 -18.31
N TYR A 283 14.51 -13.78 -18.98
CA TYR A 283 14.55 -12.41 -19.49
C TYR A 283 14.70 -11.39 -18.36
N LEU A 284 13.99 -11.57 -17.24
CA LEU A 284 14.16 -10.69 -16.09
C LEU A 284 15.60 -10.69 -15.54
N ARG A 285 16.29 -11.83 -15.50
CA ARG A 285 17.70 -11.87 -15.08
C ARG A 285 18.58 -11.04 -16.01
N GLN A 286 18.39 -11.16 -17.33
CA GLN A 286 19.14 -10.36 -18.30
C GLN A 286 18.93 -8.86 -18.09
N VAL A 287 17.69 -8.42 -17.89
CA VAL A 287 17.42 -6.98 -17.69
C VAL A 287 17.91 -6.47 -16.34
N VAL A 288 17.65 -7.20 -15.25
CA VAL A 288 17.88 -6.71 -13.89
C VAL A 288 19.31 -6.94 -13.41
N LEU A 289 19.87 -8.13 -13.67
CA LEU A 289 21.20 -8.52 -13.18
C LEU A 289 22.29 -8.18 -14.19
N GLU A 290 22.05 -8.42 -15.49
CA GLU A 290 23.05 -8.21 -16.55
C GLU A 290 22.91 -6.84 -17.24
N ASP A 291 21.88 -6.07 -16.89
CA ASP A 291 21.57 -4.76 -17.48
C ASP A 291 21.54 -4.76 -19.01
N SER A 292 20.92 -5.80 -19.59
CA SER A 292 20.90 -6.00 -21.05
C SER A 292 20.23 -4.87 -21.85
N LEU A 293 19.44 -4.02 -21.17
CA LEU A 293 18.79 -2.84 -21.76
C LEU A 293 19.53 -1.53 -21.47
N GLY A 294 20.56 -1.53 -20.62
CA GLY A 294 21.31 -0.32 -20.23
C GLY A 294 20.49 0.69 -19.43
N ILE A 295 19.52 0.22 -18.64
CA ILE A 295 18.61 1.07 -17.84
C ILE A 295 18.79 0.87 -16.33
N GLY A 296 19.74 0.02 -15.89
CA GLY A 296 19.92 -0.33 -14.49
C GLY A 296 20.17 0.89 -13.59
N GLU A 297 21.05 1.79 -14.01
CA GLU A 297 21.34 3.03 -13.28
C GLU A 297 20.09 3.94 -13.23
N GLU A 298 19.36 4.07 -14.34
CA GLU A 298 18.13 4.86 -14.39
C GLU A 298 17.14 4.35 -13.32
N LEU A 299 16.85 3.04 -13.32
CA LEU A 299 15.94 2.37 -12.38
C LEU A 299 16.38 2.58 -10.92
N GLU A 300 17.68 2.47 -10.62
CA GLU A 300 18.22 2.73 -9.28
C GLU A 300 17.97 4.17 -8.83
N GLN A 301 18.20 5.14 -9.73
CA GLN A 301 17.91 6.55 -9.43
C GLN A 301 16.41 6.80 -9.26
N GLU A 302 15.54 6.12 -10.00
CA GLU A 302 14.08 6.22 -9.76
C GLU A 302 13.72 5.73 -8.37
N MET A 303 14.23 4.56 -7.97
CA MET A 303 13.99 4.04 -6.63
C MET A 303 14.53 4.99 -5.56
N ALA A 304 15.77 5.47 -5.71
CA ALA A 304 16.38 6.41 -4.76
C ALA A 304 15.51 7.65 -4.52
N ARG A 305 14.97 8.26 -5.60
CA ARG A 305 14.05 9.40 -5.47
C ARG A 305 12.80 9.06 -4.65
N ILE A 306 12.23 7.86 -4.82
CA ILE A 306 11.06 7.43 -4.03
C ILE A 306 11.44 7.23 -2.56
N VAL A 307 12.59 6.62 -2.27
CA VAL A 307 13.11 6.44 -0.91
C VAL A 307 13.31 7.80 -0.22
N ASP A 308 13.99 8.72 -0.91
CA ASP A 308 14.36 10.03 -0.37
C ASP A 308 13.17 10.97 -0.18
N SER A 309 12.10 10.78 -0.95
CA SER A 309 10.86 11.57 -0.87
C SER A 309 9.83 11.00 0.10
N TYR A 310 10.12 9.90 0.78
CA TYR A 310 9.16 9.26 1.66
C TYR A 310 8.65 10.21 2.74
N GLN A 311 7.33 10.23 2.89
CA GLN A 311 6.64 10.86 4.01
C GLN A 311 5.53 9.94 4.52
N CYS A 312 5.31 9.95 5.83
CA CYS A 312 4.16 9.27 6.42
C CYS A 312 2.89 10.07 6.10
N GLU A 313 2.02 9.52 5.26
CA GLU A 313 0.77 10.16 4.82
C GLU A 313 -0.09 10.66 6.00
N TRP A 314 -0.18 9.87 7.07
CA TRP A 314 -0.89 10.27 8.28
C TRP A 314 -0.20 11.38 9.05
N GLN A 315 1.14 11.36 9.17
CA GLN A 315 1.86 12.49 9.79
C GLN A 315 1.62 13.78 9.02
N THR A 316 1.71 13.72 7.69
CA THR A 316 1.46 14.88 6.81
C THR A 316 -0.01 15.32 6.86
N THR A 317 -0.95 14.41 7.10
CA THR A 317 -2.38 14.73 7.31
C THR A 317 -2.60 15.44 8.64
N LEU A 318 -2.03 14.90 9.72
CA LEU A 318 -2.23 15.40 11.09
C LEU A 318 -1.64 16.80 11.30
N ASN A 319 -0.59 17.14 10.54
CA ASN A 319 0.08 18.43 10.61
C ASN A 319 -0.66 19.56 9.86
N ASP A 320 -1.76 19.28 9.16
CA ASP A 320 -2.52 20.25 8.39
C ASP A 320 -4.02 20.23 8.77
N PRO A 321 -4.50 21.23 9.55
CA PRO A 321 -5.89 21.31 9.98
C PRO A 321 -6.92 21.31 8.84
N GLN A 322 -6.58 21.85 7.67
CA GLN A 322 -7.51 21.89 6.53
C GLN A 322 -7.81 20.48 6.00
N ARG A 323 -6.83 19.57 6.09
CA ARG A 323 -6.99 18.17 5.65
C ARG A 323 -7.81 17.35 6.61
N LEU A 324 -7.84 17.72 7.88
CA LEU A 324 -8.68 17.04 8.88
C LEU A 324 -10.17 17.20 8.57
N ALA A 325 -10.56 18.25 7.83
CA ALA A 325 -11.93 18.44 7.39
C ALA A 325 -12.43 17.33 6.45
N LEU A 326 -11.53 16.62 5.75
CA LEU A 326 -11.86 15.47 4.90
C LEU A 326 -12.34 14.25 5.71
N PHE A 327 -12.01 14.19 7.00
CA PHE A 327 -12.33 13.07 7.88
C PHE A 327 -13.55 13.40 8.74
N ARG A 328 -14.65 13.77 8.10
CA ARG A 328 -15.95 14.00 8.75
C ARG A 328 -17.02 13.19 8.05
N SER A 329 -17.90 12.60 8.83
CA SER A 329 -19.01 11.79 8.29
C SER A 329 -20.08 12.67 7.65
N PHE A 330 -20.34 13.85 8.20
CA PHE A 330 -21.30 14.82 7.69
C PHE A 330 -20.71 16.23 7.69
N VAL A 331 -21.11 17.05 6.72
CA VAL A 331 -20.68 18.47 6.67
C VAL A 331 -21.44 19.31 7.70
N ASN A 332 -22.68 18.91 8.04
CA ASN A 332 -23.63 19.66 8.84
C ASN A 332 -23.93 19.05 10.23
N SER A 333 -23.19 18.01 10.64
CA SER A 333 -23.43 17.31 11.90
C SER A 333 -22.16 16.68 12.45
N ASP A 334 -21.97 16.80 13.76
CA ASP A 334 -20.92 16.08 14.51
C ASP A 334 -21.42 14.73 15.05
N GLN A 335 -22.68 14.36 14.77
CA GLN A 335 -23.21 13.07 15.20
C GLN A 335 -22.51 11.93 14.45
N PRO A 336 -22.18 10.82 15.15
CA PRO A 336 -21.68 9.62 14.50
C PRO A 336 -22.66 9.09 13.44
N ASP A 337 -22.12 8.41 12.43
CA ASP A 337 -22.95 7.68 11.46
C ASP A 337 -23.72 6.54 12.15
N GLU A 338 -25.04 6.70 12.26
CA GLU A 338 -25.97 5.76 12.89
C GLU A 338 -26.06 4.42 12.14
N ALA A 339 -25.63 4.37 10.88
CA ALA A 339 -25.56 3.14 10.10
C ALA A 339 -24.46 2.18 10.60
N VAL A 340 -23.44 2.69 11.31
CA VAL A 340 -22.33 1.88 11.83
C VAL A 340 -22.71 1.25 13.17
N GLN A 341 -23.46 0.14 13.09
CA GLN A 341 -23.91 -0.60 14.27
C GLN A 341 -23.02 -1.82 14.58
N ARG A 342 -22.92 -2.17 15.86
CA ARG A 342 -22.06 -3.28 16.33
C ARG A 342 -22.75 -4.16 17.35
N ARG A 343 -22.31 -5.41 17.43
CA ARG A 343 -22.61 -6.35 18.51
C ARG A 343 -21.31 -6.94 19.07
N ASP A 344 -21.34 -7.40 20.31
CA ASP A 344 -20.25 -8.23 20.82
C ASP A 344 -20.40 -9.67 20.31
N LEU A 345 -19.32 -10.24 19.78
CA LEU A 345 -19.23 -11.66 19.50
C LEU A 345 -17.81 -12.17 19.76
N ARG A 346 -17.70 -13.10 20.72
CA ARG A 346 -16.44 -13.66 21.24
C ARG A 346 -15.59 -12.61 21.98
N GLY A 347 -16.24 -11.70 22.71
CA GLY A 347 -15.56 -10.65 23.49
C GLY A 347 -14.89 -9.61 22.60
N GLN A 348 -15.36 -9.45 21.37
CA GLN A 348 -14.91 -8.42 20.46
C GLN A 348 -16.09 -7.79 19.72
N PRO A 349 -16.02 -6.48 19.42
CA PRO A 349 -17.04 -5.81 18.61
C PRO A 349 -17.03 -6.36 17.19
N GLN A 350 -18.21 -6.57 16.61
CA GLN A 350 -18.38 -6.96 15.22
C GLN A 350 -19.48 -6.14 14.55
N PRO A 351 -19.37 -5.87 13.23
CA PRO A 351 -20.43 -5.20 12.50
C PRO A 351 -21.76 -5.94 12.64
N LEU A 352 -22.82 -5.18 12.92
CA LEU A 352 -24.18 -5.66 12.82
C LEU A 352 -24.68 -5.32 11.42
N LEU A 353 -24.62 -6.31 10.51
CA LEU A 353 -25.15 -6.13 9.16
C LEU A 353 -26.67 -6.19 9.22
N THR A 354 -27.32 -5.03 9.12
CA THR A 354 -28.77 -4.97 9.00
C THR A 354 -29.14 -5.38 7.57
N GLU A 355 -29.90 -6.48 7.42
CA GLU A 355 -30.32 -6.98 6.09
C GLU A 355 -31.34 -6.06 5.41
N THR A 356 -31.95 -5.16 6.17
CA THR A 356 -32.89 -4.14 5.70
C THR A 356 -32.49 -2.79 6.31
N LEU A 357 -32.11 -1.83 5.45
CA LEU A 357 -32.26 -0.44 5.85
C LEU A 357 -33.75 -0.26 6.15
N PRO A 358 -34.17 0.22 7.33
CA PRO A 358 -35.56 0.61 7.51
C PRO A 358 -35.88 1.59 6.38
N GLU A 359 -37.02 1.42 5.71
CA GLU A 359 -37.52 2.44 4.78
C GLU A 359 -37.62 3.72 5.60
N GLY A 360 -36.63 4.59 5.45
CA GLY A 360 -36.61 5.86 6.16
C GLY A 360 -37.81 6.64 5.68
N GLU A 361 -38.68 7.07 6.61
CA GLU A 361 -39.67 8.08 6.28
C GLU A 361 -38.94 9.27 5.69
N LEU A 362 -39.29 9.63 4.44
CA LEU A 362 -38.76 10.84 3.84
C LEU A 362 -39.11 12.00 4.78
N PRO A 363 -38.11 12.77 5.25
CA PRO A 363 -38.36 13.80 6.23
C PRO A 363 -39.39 14.79 5.67
N SER A 364 -40.42 15.11 6.45
CA SER A 364 -41.43 16.13 6.10
C SER A 364 -40.85 17.56 6.07
N ARG A 365 -39.53 17.69 6.27
CA ARG A 365 -38.84 18.97 6.32
C ARG A 365 -38.72 19.55 4.90
N PRO A 366 -38.93 20.85 4.72
CA PRO A 366 -38.66 21.50 3.44
C PRO A 366 -37.16 21.39 3.11
N TRP A 367 -36.81 21.56 1.83
CA TRP A 367 -35.42 21.68 1.41
C TRP A 367 -34.71 22.78 2.23
N GLN A 368 -33.57 22.42 2.81
CA GLN A 368 -32.75 23.33 3.62
C GLN A 368 -31.35 23.41 3.01
N ALA A 369 -30.77 24.60 3.03
CA ALA A 369 -29.36 24.77 2.73
C ALA A 369 -28.54 24.04 3.81
N VAL A 370 -27.68 23.11 3.38
CA VAL A 370 -26.87 22.26 4.26
C VAL A 370 -25.57 22.97 4.64
N CYS A 371 -24.90 23.57 3.66
CA CYS A 371 -23.69 24.36 3.81
C CYS A 371 -23.45 25.17 2.52
N ASP A 372 -22.59 26.18 2.60
CA ASP A 372 -22.05 26.83 1.41
C ASP A 372 -21.08 25.89 0.67
N LEU A 373 -20.88 26.10 -0.63
CA LEU A 373 -20.03 25.23 -1.47
C LEU A 373 -18.55 25.24 -1.03
N ASP A 374 -18.08 26.38 -0.54
CA ASP A 374 -16.73 26.60 -0.01
C ASP A 374 -16.51 25.96 1.37
N ALA A 375 -17.58 25.54 2.05
CA ALA A 375 -17.49 24.73 3.28
C ALA A 375 -17.29 23.24 2.99
N ILE A 376 -17.48 22.78 1.74
CA ILE A 376 -17.20 21.41 1.33
C ILE A 376 -15.69 21.29 1.10
N PRO A 377 -14.98 20.42 1.83
CA PRO A 377 -13.55 20.22 1.62
C PRO A 377 -13.28 19.84 0.16
N ALA A 378 -12.46 20.66 -0.52
CA ALA A 378 -12.09 20.52 -1.93
C ALA A 378 -11.32 19.22 -2.22
#